data_AF-A0A699KRX8-F1
#
_entry.id   AF-A0A699KRX8-F1
#
_cell.length_a   1.000
_cell.length_b   1.000
_cell.length_c   1.000
_cell.angle_alpha   90.00
_cell.angle_beta   90.00
_cell.angle_gamma   90.00
#
_symmetry.space_group_name_H-M   'P 1'
#
loop_
_entity.id
_entity.type
_entity.pdbx_description
1 polymer ?
#
loop_
_entity_poly.entity_id
_entity_poly.type
_entity_poly.pdbx_seq_one_letter_code
_entity_poly.pdbx_strand_id
1 'polypeptide(L)'
;MADILKKFDFTTVKTASTPMEPNKAFVKDAEAEDVDVHLYRSMIGPLMYLTAFRPDITFDDCACARFQVTPKTSHLYVVKIIFRYLKGQPKLGIWYPRDSPFDLEAYSNSDYTGASLHKKSTRG
;
A
#
# COMPACT_ATOMS: atom_id res chain seq x y z
N MET A 1 13.02 -1.69 -4.29
CA MET A 1 12.11 -2.78 -3.84
C MET A 1 12.87 -3.88 -3.11
N ALA A 2 13.89 -4.49 -3.71
CA ALA A 2 14.69 -5.55 -3.07
C ALA A 2 15.26 -5.13 -1.69
N ASP A 3 15.77 -3.90 -1.55
CA ASP A 3 16.30 -3.41 -0.28
C ASP A 3 15.24 -3.31 0.82
N ILE A 4 14.02 -2.90 0.45
CA ILE A 4 12.91 -2.77 1.40
C ILE A 4 12.45 -4.18 1.83
N LEU A 5 12.37 -5.13 0.90
CA LEU A 5 12.07 -6.53 1.24
C LEU A 5 13.15 -7.14 2.14
N LYS A 6 14.43 -6.81 1.91
CA LYS A 6 15.56 -7.26 2.75
C LYS A 6 15.52 -6.63 4.14
N LYS A 7 15.20 -5.33 4.24
CA LYS A 7 15.14 -4.60 5.52
C LYS A 7 14.15 -5.19 6.52
N PHE A 8 13.05 -5.77 6.02
CA PHE A 8 11.98 -6.34 6.85
C PHE A 8 11.89 -7.86 6.76
N ASP A 9 12.92 -8.53 6.26
CA ASP A 9 13.02 -10.00 6.17
C ASP A 9 11.92 -10.67 5.31
N PHE A 10 11.45 -9.98 4.28
CA PHE A 10 10.45 -10.50 3.32
C PHE A 10 11.06 -11.19 2.09
N THR A 11 12.37 -11.41 2.04
CA THR A 11 13.03 -12.06 0.89
C THR A 11 12.68 -13.54 0.77
N THR A 12 12.47 -14.25 1.89
CA THR A 12 12.20 -15.70 1.91
C THR A 12 10.73 -16.06 2.17
N VAL A 13 9.89 -15.09 2.55
CA VAL A 13 8.48 -15.29 2.90
C VAL A 13 7.61 -15.71 1.70
N LYS A 14 6.58 -16.54 1.91
CA LYS A 14 5.62 -16.92 0.86
C LYS A 14 4.98 -15.69 0.21
N THR A 15 4.80 -15.72 -1.10
CA THR A 15 4.22 -14.62 -1.88
C THR A 15 2.70 -14.56 -1.72
N ALA A 16 2.12 -13.39 -1.97
CA ALA A 16 0.68 -13.17 -2.07
C ALA A 16 0.32 -12.73 -3.50
N SER A 17 -0.85 -13.12 -3.99
CA SER A 17 -1.32 -12.78 -5.35
C SER A 17 -2.03 -11.44 -5.43
N THR A 18 -2.61 -10.99 -4.32
CA THR A 18 -3.30 -9.71 -4.22
C THR A 18 -2.75 -8.92 -3.02
N PRO A 19 -2.62 -7.59 -3.13
CA PRO A 19 -2.17 -6.76 -2.03
C PRO A 19 -3.24 -6.60 -0.94
N MET A 20 -4.52 -6.77 -1.28
CA MET A 20 -5.64 -6.84 -0.33
C MET A 20 -6.83 -7.67 -0.85
N GLU A 21 -7.61 -8.27 0.05
CA GLU A 21 -8.90 -8.89 -0.27
C GLU A 21 -10.03 -7.84 -0.15
N PRO A 22 -10.90 -7.66 -1.17
CA PRO A 22 -11.92 -6.60 -1.17
C PRO A 22 -12.98 -6.72 -0.06
N ASN A 23 -13.10 -7.90 0.58
CA ASN A 23 -14.13 -8.20 1.57
C ASN A 23 -13.67 -8.06 3.04
N LYS A 24 -12.37 -7.85 3.29
CA LYS A 24 -11.89 -7.48 4.63
C LYS A 24 -11.75 -5.97 4.68
N ALA A 25 -12.87 -5.30 4.89
CA ALA A 25 -12.86 -3.90 5.27
C ALA A 25 -11.84 -3.70 6.41
N PHE A 26 -11.13 -2.56 6.40
CA PHE A 26 -10.35 -2.10 7.54
C PHE A 26 -11.30 -1.82 8.71
N VAL A 27 -11.78 -2.88 9.35
CA VAL A 27 -12.57 -2.79 10.56
C VAL A 27 -11.64 -2.20 11.60
N LYS A 28 -12.13 -1.18 12.31
CA LYS A 28 -11.48 -0.73 13.54
C LYS A 28 -11.63 -1.88 14.53
N ASP A 29 -10.65 -2.78 14.55
CA ASP A 29 -10.60 -3.85 15.54
C ASP A 29 -10.19 -3.21 16.87
N ALA A 30 -11.19 -2.73 17.62
CA ALA A 30 -10.97 -2.13 18.94
C ALA A 30 -10.28 -3.13 19.89
N GLU A 31 -10.58 -4.42 19.72
CA GLU A 31 -10.05 -5.55 20.51
C GLU A 31 -8.66 -6.01 20.07
N ALA A 32 -8.14 -5.54 18.93
CA ALA A 32 -6.82 -5.97 18.47
C ALA A 32 -5.70 -5.33 19.32
N GLU A 33 -4.62 -6.09 19.52
CA GLU A 33 -3.43 -5.60 20.23
C GLU A 33 -2.78 -4.43 19.49
N ASP A 34 -2.23 -3.50 20.25
CA ASP A 34 -1.45 -2.39 19.72
C ASP A 34 -0.12 -2.89 19.15
N VAL A 35 0.30 -2.25 18.06
CA VAL A 35 1.59 -2.50 17.41
C VAL A 35 2.53 -1.33 17.72
N ASP A 36 3.83 -1.62 17.80
CA ASP A 36 4.83 -0.56 17.92
C ASP A 36 4.68 0.45 16.77
N VAL A 37 4.43 1.71 17.15
CA VAL A 37 4.18 2.81 16.22
C VAL A 37 5.40 3.06 15.34
N HIS A 38 6.61 2.93 15.90
CA HIS A 38 7.85 3.17 15.16
C HIS A 38 8.07 2.10 14.08
N LEU A 39 7.88 0.82 14.42
CA LEU A 39 7.91 -0.28 13.47
C LEU A 39 6.90 -0.07 12.35
N TYR A 40 5.64 0.22 12.69
CA TYR A 40 4.59 0.41 11.69
C TYR A 40 4.92 1.55 10.72
N ARG A 41 5.30 2.72 11.23
CA ARG A 41 5.70 3.87 10.41
C ARG A 41 6.92 3.56 9.55
N SER A 42 7.89 2.81 10.07
CA SER A 42 9.08 2.42 9.31
C SER A 42 8.76 1.54 8.10
N MET A 43 7.68 0.74 8.17
CA MET A 43 7.21 -0.10 7.06
C MET A 43 6.39 0.69 6.04
N ILE A 44 5.52 1.61 6.49
CA ILE A 44 4.67 2.42 5.59
C ILE A 44 5.48 3.43 4.79
N GLY A 45 6.48 4.10 5.38
CA GLY A 45 7.24 5.15 4.69
C GLY A 45 7.80 4.72 3.32
N PRO A 46 8.52 3.58 3.23
CA PRO A 46 9.01 3.07 1.96
C PRO A 46 7.91 2.63 0.98
N LEU A 47 6.76 2.15 1.47
CA LEU A 47 5.62 1.80 0.61
C LEU A 47 5.03 3.05 -0.05
N MET A 48 4.91 4.15 0.70
CA MET A 48 4.39 5.41 0.19
C MET A 48 5.26 6.01 -0.92
N TYR A 49 6.58 5.77 -0.88
CA TYR A 49 7.48 6.11 -1.98
C TYR A 49 7.29 5.21 -3.20
N LEU A 50 7.05 3.90 -2.99
CA LEU A 50 6.83 2.96 -4.09
C LEU A 50 5.56 3.25 -4.87
N THR A 51 4.55 3.88 -4.27
CA THR A 51 3.26 4.23 -4.88
C THR A 51 3.40 4.96 -6.22
N ALA A 52 4.45 5.78 -6.39
CA ALA A 52 4.73 6.47 -7.65
C ALA A 52 5.06 5.52 -8.82
N PHE A 53 5.64 4.36 -8.53
CA PHE A 53 6.00 3.33 -9.52
C PHE A 53 5.10 2.10 -9.44
N ARG A 54 4.34 1.95 -8.36
CA ARG A 54 3.47 0.81 -8.07
C ARG A 54 2.06 1.30 -7.78
N PRO A 55 1.33 1.82 -8.79
CA PRO A 55 -0.02 2.31 -8.58
C PRO A 55 -0.97 1.22 -8.08
N ASP A 56 -0.66 -0.05 -8.36
CA ASP A 56 -1.34 -1.27 -7.93
C ASP A 56 -1.46 -1.42 -6.40
N ILE A 57 -0.59 -0.79 -5.61
CA ILE A 57 -0.63 -0.83 -4.14
C ILE A 57 -1.13 0.47 -3.49
N THR A 58 -1.43 1.50 -4.28
CA THR A 58 -1.76 2.86 -3.79
C THR A 58 -2.90 2.86 -2.79
N PHE A 59 -3.98 2.15 -3.13
CA PHE A 59 -5.17 2.12 -2.30
C PHE A 59 -4.90 1.49 -0.93
N ASP A 60 -4.20 0.36 -0.92
CA ASP A 60 -3.90 -0.40 0.29
C ASP A 60 -2.92 0.35 1.20
N ASP A 61 -1.88 0.97 0.62
CA ASP A 61 -0.92 1.78 1.35
C ASP A 61 -1.58 3.03 1.96
N CYS A 62 -2.39 3.76 1.16
CA CYS A 62 -3.13 4.93 1.63
C CYS A 62 -4.13 4.58 2.74
N ALA A 63 -4.77 3.41 2.67
CA ALA A 63 -5.66 2.95 3.73
C ALA A 63 -4.90 2.58 5.00
N CYS A 64 -3.74 1.91 4.88
CA CYS A 64 -2.86 1.59 5.99
C CYS A 64 -2.27 2.85 6.66
N ALA A 65 -1.90 3.87 5.88
CA ALA A 65 -1.34 5.13 6.38
C ALA A 65 -2.25 5.85 7.38
N ARG A 66 -3.57 5.61 7.34
CA ARG A 66 -4.55 6.17 8.29
C ARG A 66 -4.36 5.69 9.72
N PHE A 67 -3.66 4.57 9.92
CA PHE A 67 -3.46 3.93 11.23
C PHE A 67 -2.05 4.18 11.80
N GLN A 68 -1.30 5.17 11.29
CA GLN A 68 0.05 5.49 11.74
C GLN A 68 0.17 6.04 13.18
N VAL A 69 -0.93 6.44 13.81
CA VAL A 69 -0.95 6.95 15.19
C VAL A 69 -1.27 5.83 16.19
N THR A 70 -2.20 4.95 15.84
CA THR A 70 -2.65 3.82 16.67
C THR A 70 -2.76 2.56 15.81
N PRO A 71 -1.62 1.96 15.40
CA PRO A 71 -1.63 0.75 14.59
C PRO A 71 -2.00 -0.47 15.43
N LYS A 72 -2.71 -1.40 14.82
CA LYS A 72 -3.19 -2.64 15.42
C LYS A 72 -2.59 -3.83 14.69
N THR A 73 -2.62 -5.01 15.31
CA THR A 73 -2.10 -6.24 14.69
C THR A 73 -2.79 -6.56 13.36
N SER A 74 -4.08 -6.26 13.21
CA SER A 74 -4.81 -6.39 11.95
C SER A 74 -4.29 -5.43 10.86
N HIS A 75 -3.99 -4.17 11.20
CA HIS A 75 -3.35 -3.23 10.28
C HIS A 75 -1.96 -3.69 9.85
N LEU A 76 -1.15 -4.18 10.80
CA LEU A 76 0.18 -4.72 10.49
C LEU A 76 0.08 -5.94 9.57
N TYR A 77 -0.92 -6.81 9.78
CA TYR A 77 -1.14 -7.96 8.91
C TYR A 77 -1.37 -7.57 7.45
N VAL A 78 -2.16 -6.52 7.19
CA VAL A 78 -2.36 -5.97 5.83
C VAL A 78 -1.04 -5.50 5.24
N VAL A 79 -0.25 -4.73 5.98
CA VAL A 79 1.09 -4.30 5.54
C VAL A 79 1.94 -5.52 5.17
N LYS A 80 1.95 -6.58 5.98
CA LYS A 80 2.67 -7.82 5.65
C LYS A 80 2.16 -8.49 4.36
N ILE A 81 0.88 -8.39 4.02
CA ILE A 81 0.35 -8.86 2.72
C ILE A 81 0.96 -8.04 1.57
N ILE A 82 0.97 -6.71 1.67
CA ILE A 82 1.54 -5.81 0.65
C ILE A 82 3.00 -6.19 0.37
N PHE A 83 3.80 -6.41 1.42
CA PHE A 83 5.18 -6.86 1.29
C PHE A 83 5.32 -8.23 0.58
N ARG A 84 4.45 -9.20 0.92
CA ARG A 84 4.42 -10.51 0.23
C ARG A 84 3.98 -10.40 -1.24
N TYR A 85 3.10 -9.45 -1.54
CA TYR A 85 2.64 -9.17 -2.90
C TYR A 85 3.75 -8.54 -3.75
N LEU A 86 4.45 -7.53 -3.22
CA LEU A 86 5.61 -6.92 -3.85
C LEU A 86 6.69 -7.94 -4.19
N LYS A 87 6.95 -8.90 -3.29
CA LYS A 87 7.85 -10.03 -3.57
C LYS A 87 7.37 -10.88 -4.74
N GLY A 88 6.07 -11.15 -4.84
CA GLY A 88 5.50 -12.03 -5.87
C GLY A 88 5.56 -11.43 -7.27
N GLN A 89 5.52 -10.11 -7.39
CA GLN A 89 5.48 -9.42 -8.66
C GLN A 89 6.51 -8.27 -8.72
N PRO A 90 7.82 -8.55 -8.70
CA PRO A 90 8.85 -7.50 -8.60
C PRO A 90 8.99 -6.65 -9.86
N LYS A 91 8.56 -7.19 -11.01
CA LYS A 91 8.60 -6.51 -12.33
C LYS A 91 7.33 -5.71 -12.65
N LEU A 92 6.26 -5.89 -11.88
CA LEU A 92 5.04 -5.11 -12.06
C LEU A 92 5.31 -3.68 -11.60
N GLY A 93 4.85 -2.69 -12.36
CA GLY A 93 5.00 -1.27 -12.05
C GLY A 93 5.21 -0.42 -13.29
N ILE A 94 5.13 0.89 -13.10
CA ILE A 94 5.42 1.88 -14.12
C ILE A 94 6.94 2.09 -14.16
N TRP A 95 7.51 2.05 -15.36
CA TRP A 95 8.91 2.35 -15.60
C TRP A 95 9.01 3.47 -16.63
N TYR A 96 9.75 4.53 -16.29
CA TYR A 96 10.01 5.66 -17.18
C TYR A 96 11.45 5.54 -17.72
N PRO A 97 11.64 5.18 -19.00
CA PRO A 97 12.96 5.14 -19.62
C PRO A 97 13.54 6.55 -19.69
N ARG A 98 14.83 6.71 -19.37
CA ARG A 98 15.53 8.01 -19.45
C ARG A 98 15.55 8.58 -20.87
N ASP A 99 15.67 7.71 -21.88
CA ASP A 99 15.92 8.09 -23.27
C ASP A 99 14.67 7.96 -24.16
N SER A 100 13.47 7.97 -23.56
CA SER A 100 12.22 7.99 -24.33
C SER A 100 12.04 9.38 -24.94
N PRO A 101 11.68 9.52 -26.24
CA PRO A 101 11.10 10.77 -26.73
C PRO A 101 9.91 11.10 -25.84
N PHE A 102 9.96 12.26 -25.19
CA PHE A 102 8.97 12.65 -24.19
C PHE A 102 7.76 13.27 -24.90
N ASP A 103 6.93 12.42 -25.50
CA ASP A 103 5.60 12.82 -25.96
C ASP A 103 4.63 12.72 -24.78
N LEU A 104 4.29 13.89 -24.20
CA LEU A 104 3.36 13.97 -23.08
C LEU A 104 1.93 13.72 -23.58
N GLU A 105 1.49 12.47 -23.51
CA GLU A 105 0.10 12.10 -23.73
C GLU A 105 -0.64 12.03 -22.39
N ALA A 106 -1.68 12.85 -22.23
CA ALA A 106 -2.50 12.87 -21.02
C ALA A 106 -3.86 12.21 -21.29
N TYR A 107 -4.17 11.18 -20.52
CA TYR A 107 -5.48 10.51 -20.52
C TYR A 107 -6.20 10.82 -19.20
N SER A 108 -7.42 11.34 -19.28
CA SER A 108 -8.27 11.61 -18.11
C SER A 108 -9.34 10.53 -18.02
N ASN A 109 -9.26 9.66 -17.01
CA ASN A 109 -10.33 8.71 -16.71
C ASN A 109 -11.07 9.14 -15.45
N SER A 110 -12.39 9.31 -15.54
CA SER A 110 -13.24 9.75 -14.43
C SER A 110 -14.06 8.58 -13.89
N ASP A 111 -13.48 7.83 -12.96
CA ASP A 111 -14.17 6.71 -12.32
C ASP A 111 -14.76 7.16 -10.98
N TYR A 112 -16.05 7.48 -11.00
CA TYR A 112 -16.85 7.73 -9.80
C TYR A 112 -17.14 6.41 -9.10
N THR A 113 -16.38 6.04 -8.07
CA THR A 113 -16.78 5.00 -7.12
C THR A 113 -16.58 5.48 -5.68
N GLY A 114 -17.71 5.65 -4.99
CA GLY A 114 -17.81 6.24 -3.67
C GLY A 114 -17.23 5.35 -2.56
N ALA A 115 -16.43 5.95 -1.69
CA ALA A 115 -15.97 5.34 -0.46
C ALA A 115 -17.17 5.04 0.47
N SER A 116 -17.40 3.74 0.75
CA SER A 116 -18.44 3.28 1.70
C SER A 116 -18.07 3.49 3.17
N LEU A 117 -16.80 3.81 3.47
CA LEU A 117 -16.29 3.81 4.85
C LEU A 117 -16.51 5.13 5.62
N HIS A 118 -16.67 6.26 4.93
CA HIS A 118 -16.89 7.54 5.60
C HIS A 118 -17.59 8.54 4.67
N LYS A 119 -18.91 8.71 4.85
CA LYS A 119 -19.70 9.76 4.19
C LYS A 119 -19.38 11.13 4.79
N LYS A 120 -18.18 11.67 4.55
CA LYS A 120 -17.90 13.10 4.77
C LYS A 120 -17.10 13.64 3.59
N SER A 121 -17.67 14.65 2.94
CA SER A 121 -17.00 15.47 1.94
C SER A 121 -15.93 16.32 2.64
N THR A 122 -14.74 16.41 2.06
CA THR A 122 -13.75 17.42 2.42
C THR A 122 -13.32 18.11 1.14
N ARG A 123 -14.17 19.02 0.66
CA ARG A 123 -13.77 20.07 -0.28
C ARG A 123 -13.78 21.38 0.49
N GLY A 124 -12.59 21.95 0.66
CA GLY A 124 -12.33 23.38 0.76
C GLY A 124 -11.47 23.75 -0.43
#